data_AF-A0A7L5AA43-F1
#
_entry.id   AF-A0A7L5AA43-F1
#
_cell.length_a   1.000
_cell.length_b   1.000
_cell.length_c   1.000
_cell.angle_alpha   90.00
_cell.angle_beta   90.00
_cell.angle_gamma   90.00
#
_symmetry.space_group_name_H-M   'P 1'
#
loop_
_entity.id
_entity.type
_entity.pdbx_description
1 polymer ?
#
loop_
_entity_poly.entity_id
_entity_poly.type
_entity_poly.pdbx_seq_one_letter_code
_entity_poly.pdbx_strand_id
1 'polypeptide(L)'
;MEKKVQIDFGKTDGLVAGIVQDATTGEILMLGFLNEVSYQKTLESGFVTFWSRSRQKLWMKGETSGNRLRVVTAATDCDNDALLFRVHVEGDGLVCHEGTVSCFTKPIMEVETAGVNDGK
;
A
#
# COMPACT_ATOMS: atom_id res chain seq x y z
N MET A 1 -20.47 -10.42 19.55
CA MET A 1 -19.30 -9.53 19.64
C MET A 1 -18.39 -9.87 18.47
N GLU A 2 -18.28 -8.98 17.49
CA GLU A 2 -17.32 -9.18 16.40
C GLU A 2 -15.90 -9.16 16.97
N LYS A 3 -15.13 -10.20 16.65
CA LYS A 3 -13.72 -10.28 17.03
C LYS A 3 -12.99 -9.20 16.22
N LYS A 4 -12.58 -8.12 16.87
CA LYS A 4 -11.78 -7.07 16.23
C LYS A 4 -10.44 -7.69 15.84
N VAL A 5 -10.17 -7.81 14.55
CA VAL A 5 -8.89 -8.33 14.04
C VAL A 5 -7.77 -7.40 14.52
N GLN A 6 -6.71 -7.99 15.08
CA GLN A 6 -5.52 -7.28 15.55
C GLN A 6 -4.33 -7.66 14.67
N ILE A 7 -3.54 -6.66 14.30
CA ILE A 7 -2.34 -6.83 13.48
C ILE A 7 -1.19 -7.32 14.36
N ASP A 8 -0.49 -8.35 13.91
CA ASP A 8 0.63 -8.95 14.63
C ASP A 8 1.95 -8.26 14.27
N PHE A 9 2.15 -7.06 14.80
CA PHE A 9 3.42 -6.35 14.67
C PHE A 9 4.58 -7.10 15.35
N GLY A 10 4.30 -7.98 16.32
CA GLY A 10 5.33 -8.73 17.05
C GLY A 10 6.02 -9.78 16.18
N LYS A 11 5.29 -10.40 15.26
CA LYS A 11 5.81 -11.41 14.32
C LYS A 11 6.82 -10.85 13.32
N THR A 12 6.81 -9.54 13.08
CA THR A 12 7.62 -8.87 12.06
C THR A 12 8.52 -7.76 12.63
N ASP A 13 9.04 -7.97 13.84
CA ASP A 13 9.96 -7.04 14.52
C ASP A 13 9.42 -5.60 14.62
N GLY A 14 8.11 -5.46 14.82
CA GLY A 14 7.41 -4.18 14.97
C GLY A 14 7.00 -3.52 13.65
N LEU A 15 7.22 -4.15 12.49
CA LEU A 15 6.96 -3.57 11.18
C LEU A 15 6.24 -4.52 10.23
N VAL A 16 5.03 -4.18 9.83
CA VAL A 16 4.26 -4.96 8.84
C VAL A 16 4.35 -4.33 7.45
N ALA A 17 4.19 -5.16 6.41
CA ALA A 17 4.09 -4.67 5.05
C ALA A 17 2.70 -4.03 4.82
N GLY A 18 2.68 -2.87 4.17
CA GLY A 18 1.48 -2.18 3.74
C GLY A 18 1.47 -2.04 2.23
N ILE A 19 0.59 -2.80 1.58
CA ILE A 19 0.33 -2.75 0.15
C ILE A 19 -0.73 -1.69 -0.10
N VAL A 20 -0.49 -0.80 -1.06
CA VAL A 20 -1.45 0.21 -1.50
C VAL A 20 -1.92 -0.15 -2.89
N GLN A 21 -3.23 -0.27 -3.05
CA GLN A 21 -3.91 -0.58 -4.30
C GLN A 21 -4.88 0.55 -4.66
N ASP A 22 -4.95 0.92 -5.93
CA ASP A 22 -5.98 1.83 -6.40
C ASP A 22 -7.36 1.21 -6.25
N ALA A 23 -8.28 1.93 -5.60
CA ALA A 23 -9.61 1.41 -5.29
C ALA A 23 -10.50 1.23 -6.53
N THR A 24 -10.19 1.92 -7.64
CA THR A 24 -10.96 1.90 -8.89
C THR A 24 -10.38 0.90 -9.88
N THR A 25 -9.07 0.96 -10.15
CA THR A 25 -8.42 0.16 -11.19
C THR A 25 -7.90 -1.18 -10.69
N GLY A 26 -7.66 -1.31 -9.39
CA GLY A 26 -7.00 -2.48 -8.81
C GLY A 26 -5.49 -2.52 -9.03
N GLU A 27 -4.88 -1.48 -9.63
CA GLU A 27 -3.43 -1.39 -9.79
C GLU A 27 -2.72 -1.33 -8.44
N ILE A 28 -1.64 -2.09 -8.28
CA ILE A 28 -0.77 -1.95 -7.10
C ILE A 28 0.08 -0.70 -7.28
N LEU A 29 -0.09 0.25 -6.37
CA LEU A 29 0.52 1.58 -6.43
C LEU A 29 1.90 1.60 -5.77
N MET A 30 2.00 1.07 -4.55
CA MET A 30 3.25 1.02 -3.80
C MET A 30 3.19 0.02 -2.64
N LEU A 31 4.36 -0.28 -2.09
CA LEU A 31 4.51 -0.95 -0.81
C LEU A 31 5.31 -0.04 0.14
N GLY A 32 4.86 0.04 1.38
CA GLY A 32 5.59 0.67 2.48
C GLY A 32 5.52 -0.18 3.74
N PHE A 33 6.22 0.24 4.80
CA PHE A 33 6.17 -0.44 6.10
C PHE A 33 5.41 0.40 7.11
N LEU A 34 4.66 -0.26 7.98
CA LEU A 34 3.94 0.37 9.08
C LEU A 34 4.41 -0.23 10.40
N ASN A 35 4.67 0.63 11.39
CA ASN A 35 4.61 0.24 12.80
C ASN A 35 3.21 0.54 13.36
N GLU A 36 2.96 0.10 14.59
CA GLU A 36 1.68 0.29 15.27
C GLU A 36 1.22 1.76 15.27
N VAL A 37 2.13 2.70 15.53
CA VAL A 37 1.81 4.14 15.57
C VAL A 37 1.36 4.66 14.19
N SER A 38 2.08 4.29 13.13
CA SER A 38 1.74 4.69 11.75
C SER A 38 0.43 4.08 11.27
N TYR A 39 0.12 2.85 11.71
CA TYR A 39 -1.17 2.21 11.47
C TYR A 39 -2.30 2.96 12.18
N GLN A 40 -2.17 3.27 13.47
CA GLN A 40 -3.18 4.05 14.19
C GLN A 40 -3.40 5.43 13.54
N LYS A 41 -2.32 6.12 13.14
CA LYS A 41 -2.43 7.40 12.41
C LYS A 41 -3.16 7.27 11.09
N THR A 42 -3.00 6.14 10.39
CA THR A 42 -3.76 5.85 9.16
C THR A 42 -5.25 5.72 9.46
N LEU A 43 -5.61 4.97 10.50
CA LEU A 43 -7.02 4.81 10.90
C LEU A 43 -7.65 6.12 11.37
N GLU A 44 -6.91 6.94 12.13
CA GLU A 44 -7.39 8.23 12.65
C GLU A 44 -7.59 9.27 11.54
N SER A 45 -6.64 9.38 10.62
CA SER A 45 -6.65 10.42 9.60
C SER A 45 -7.44 10.05 8.34
N GLY A 46 -7.62 8.74 8.07
CA GLY A 46 -8.11 8.25 6.79
C GLY A 46 -7.10 8.35 5.65
N PHE A 47 -5.83 8.65 5.95
CA PHE A 47 -4.74 8.74 4.97
C PHE A 47 -3.57 7.82 5.32
N VAL A 48 -3.03 7.13 4.33
CA VAL A 48 -1.94 6.17 4.56
C VAL A 48 -0.69 6.89 5.10
N THR A 49 -0.30 6.47 6.31
CA THR A 49 0.90 6.92 7.01
C THR A 49 1.85 5.74 7.17
N PHE A 50 3.08 5.91 6.70
CA PHE A 50 4.13 4.90 6.79
C PHE A 50 5.14 5.20 7.90
N TRP A 51 5.89 4.18 8.28
CA TRP A 51 7.13 4.30 9.03
C TRP A 51 8.34 4.26 8.09
N SER A 52 9.09 5.36 8.03
CA SER A 52 10.31 5.42 7.23
C SER A 52 11.47 4.76 7.98
N ARG A 53 11.79 3.50 7.64
CA ARG A 53 12.90 2.76 8.28
C ARG A 53 14.25 3.49 8.23
N SER A 54 14.56 4.17 7.14
CA SER A 54 15.80 4.93 6.99
C SER A 54 15.85 6.23 7.81
N ARG A 55 14.71 6.88 8.03
CA ARG A 55 14.61 8.17 8.71
C ARG A 55 14.09 8.06 10.15
N GLN A 56 13.71 6.84 10.57
CA GLN A 56 13.13 6.52 11.87
C GLN A 56 12.02 7.51 12.28
N LYS A 57 11.10 7.78 11.34
CA LYS A 57 10.00 8.73 11.55
C LYS A 57 8.73 8.34 10.79
N LEU A 58 7.60 8.85 11.27
CA LEU A 58 6.32 8.81 10.56
C LEU A 58 6.38 9.65 9.28
N TRP A 59 5.66 9.19 8.27
CA TRP A 59 5.53 9.89 7.00
C TRP A 59 4.15 9.63 6.41
N MET A 60 3.29 10.65 6.41
CA MET A 60 2.05 10.62 5.66
C MET A 60 2.37 10.77 4.18
N LYS A 61 1.98 9.78 3.36
CA LYS A 61 2.27 9.83 1.92
C LYS A 61 1.58 11.05 1.32
N GLY A 62 2.35 11.85 0.57
CA GLY A 62 1.83 13.02 -0.13
C GLY A 62 1.66 14.27 0.72
N GLU A 63 2.09 14.28 1.99
CA GLU A 63 1.97 15.47 2.85
C GLU A 63 2.67 16.71 2.25
N THR A 64 3.80 16.51 1.57
CA THR A 64 4.53 17.59 0.88
C THR A 64 4.06 17.82 -0.55
N SER A 65 3.69 16.77 -1.29
CA SER A 65 3.38 16.87 -2.72
C SER A 65 1.89 17.08 -3.03
N GLY A 66 1.00 16.93 -2.05
CA GLY A 66 -0.45 16.90 -2.25
C GLY A 66 -0.99 15.54 -2.71
N ASN A 67 -0.13 14.63 -3.20
CA ASN A 67 -0.53 13.31 -3.71
C ASN A 67 -0.78 12.30 -2.56
N ARG A 68 -1.81 12.58 -1.77
CA ARG A 68 -2.18 11.82 -0.58
C ARG A 68 -2.98 10.56 -0.94
N LEU A 69 -2.87 9.54 -0.11
CA LEU A 69 -3.54 8.25 -0.31
C LEU A 69 -4.74 8.15 0.63
N ARG A 70 -5.93 8.53 0.16
CA ARG A 70 -7.16 8.49 0.96
C ARG A 70 -7.68 7.05 1.03
N VAL A 71 -7.75 6.49 2.23
CA VAL A 71 -8.20 5.11 2.45
C VAL A 71 -9.69 4.98 2.16
N VAL A 72 -10.06 4.01 1.33
CA VAL A 72 -11.44 3.59 1.07
C VAL A 72 -11.76 2.35 1.90
N THR A 73 -10.87 1.35 1.87
CA THR A 73 -10.96 0.16 2.73
C THR A 73 -9.57 -0.28 3.17
N ALA A 74 -9.50 -0.97 4.31
CA ALA A 74 -8.31 -1.66 4.78
C ALA A 74 -8.64 -3.13 5.07
N ALA A 75 -7.73 -4.03 4.74
CA ALA A 75 -7.81 -5.45 5.06
C ALA A 75 -6.44 -5.95 5.54
N THR A 76 -6.42 -7.12 6.17
CA THR A 76 -5.20 -7.84 6.54
C THR A 76 -5.26 -9.25 5.97
N ASP A 77 -4.11 -9.91 5.87
CA ASP A 77 -4.01 -11.29 5.37
C ASP A 77 -4.37 -12.32 6.45
N CYS A 78 -4.23 -13.61 6.13
CA CYS A 78 -4.79 -14.70 6.94
C CYS A 78 -4.09 -14.90 8.29
N ASP A 79 -2.85 -14.42 8.42
CA ASP A 79 -2.03 -14.48 9.63
C ASP A 79 -1.72 -13.09 10.22
N ASN A 80 -2.41 -12.06 9.73
CA ASN A 80 -2.48 -10.70 10.26
C ASN A 80 -1.15 -9.95 10.31
N ASP A 81 -0.22 -10.21 9.39
CA ASP A 81 1.11 -9.57 9.35
C ASP A 81 1.37 -8.70 8.11
N ALA A 82 0.36 -8.58 7.24
CA ALA A 82 0.33 -7.60 6.17
C ALA A 82 -0.99 -6.82 6.13
N LEU A 83 -0.92 -5.62 5.54
CA LEU A 83 -2.06 -4.72 5.33
C LEU A 83 -2.25 -4.47 3.83
N LEU A 84 -3.50 -4.51 3.39
CA LEU A 84 -3.93 -4.04 2.08
C LEU A 84 -4.80 -2.80 2.26
N PHE A 85 -4.33 -1.65 1.77
CA PHE A 85 -5.10 -0.42 1.67
C PHE A 85 -5.60 -0.23 0.24
N ARG A 86 -6.92 -0.17 0.05
CA ARG A 86 -7.51 0.35 -1.18
C ARG A 86 -7.71 1.85 -1.02
N VAL A 87 -7.20 2.64 -1.97
CA VAL A 87 -7.14 4.10 -1.83
C VAL A 87 -7.62 4.82 -3.07
N HIS A 88 -8.01 6.08 -2.90
CA HIS A 88 -7.99 7.08 -3.96
C HIS A 88 -6.77 7.98 -3.79
N VAL A 89 -6.04 8.21 -4.87
CA VAL A 89 -4.89 9.11 -4.90
C VAL A 89 -5.39 10.54 -5.14
N GLU A 90 -5.06 11.45 -4.24
CA GLU A 90 -5.34 12.88 -4.40
C GLU A 90 -4.25 13.58 -5.23
N GLY A 91 -4.45 14.88 -5.48
CA GLY A 91 -3.49 15.70 -6.22
C GLY A 91 -3.42 15.29 -7.69
N ASP A 92 -2.20 15.18 -8.21
CA ASP A 92 -1.95 14.86 -9.62
C ASP A 92 -2.03 13.35 -9.91
N GLY A 93 -2.40 12.53 -8.92
CA GLY A 93 -2.53 11.08 -9.08
C GLY A 93 -1.21 10.31 -9.11
N LEU A 94 -0.07 10.98 -8.89
CA LEU A 94 1.26 10.36 -8.93
C LEU A 94 1.70 9.84 -7.55
N VAL A 95 2.04 8.55 -7.46
CA VAL A 95 2.50 7.95 -6.21
C VAL A 95 4.02 7.89 -6.15
N CYS A 96 4.67 7.54 -7.25
CA CYS A 96 6.11 7.38 -7.33
C CYS A 96 6.83 8.72 -7.46
N HIS A 97 8.03 8.82 -6.87
CA HIS A 97 8.89 10.00 -7.01
C HIS A 97 9.48 10.15 -8.43
N GLU A 98 9.39 9.11 -9.26
CA GLU A 98 9.79 9.13 -10.68
C GLU A 98 8.69 9.71 -11.59
N GLY A 99 7.58 10.20 -11.01
CA GLY A 99 6.50 10.83 -11.77
C GLY A 99 5.49 9.86 -12.36
N THR A 100 5.36 8.65 -11.80
CA THR A 100 4.45 7.60 -12.26
C THR A 100 3.35 7.30 -11.24
N VAL A 101 2.23 6.75 -11.72
CA VAL A 101 1.08 6.35 -10.88
C VAL A 101 1.45 5.21 -9.94
N SER A 102 2.19 4.21 -10.43
CA SER A 102 2.71 3.10 -9.62
C SER A 102 4.23 3.16 -9.49
N CYS A 103 4.76 2.62 -8.40
CA CYS A 103 6.18 2.35 -8.21
C CYS A 103 6.67 1.11 -8.99
N PHE A 104 5.78 0.24 -9.48
CA PHE A 104 6.11 -1.06 -10.07
C PHE A 104 6.27 -0.97 -11.60
N THR A 105 7.15 -0.08 -12.08
CA THR A 105 7.33 0.21 -13.52
C THR A 105 8.48 -0.54 -14.19
N LYS A 106 9.29 -1.27 -13.41
CA LYS A 106 10.53 -1.93 -13.88
C LYS A 106 10.30 -3.44 -13.92
N PRO A 107 10.06 -4.05 -15.10
CA PRO A 107 9.87 -5.49 -15.20
C PRO A 107 11.18 -6.23 -14.91
N ILE A 108 11.07 -7.40 -14.28
CA ILE A 108 12.20 -8.31 -14.00
C ILE A 108 12.14 -9.54 -14.92
N MET A 109 10.95 -9.91 -15.38
CA MET A 109 10.68 -11.00 -16.31
C MET A 109 9.42 -10.66 -17.09
N GLU A 110 9.46 -10.89 -18.40
CA GLU A 110 8.28 -10.95 -19.25
C GLU A 110 8.13 -12.40 -19.69
N VAL A 111 6.97 -12.98 -19.42
CA VAL A 111 6.64 -14.30 -19.95
C VAL A 111 6.01 -14.06 -21.30
N GLU A 112 6.68 -14.47 -22.38
CA GLU A 112 6.04 -14.57 -23.69
C GLU A 112 4.88 -15.55 -23.54
N THR A 113 3.65 -15.07 -23.65
CA THR A 113 2.50 -15.95 -23.78
C THR A 113 2.65 -16.67 -25.11
N ALA A 114 3.11 -17.93 -25.08
CA ALA A 114 3.07 -18.80 -26.24
C ALA A 114 1.64 -18.77 -26.77
N GLY A 115 1.50 -18.38 -28.04
CA GLY A 115 0.22 -18.06 -28.66
C GLY A 115 -0.87 -19.05 -28.27
N VAL A 116 -1.90 -18.54 -27.59
CA VAL A 116 -3.20 -19.19 -27.60
C VAL A 116 -3.62 -19.20 -29.08
N ASN A 117 -3.32 -20.28 -29.78
CA ASN A 117 -4.03 -20.62 -31.00
C ASN A 117 -5.45 -20.91 -30.55
N ASP A 118 -6.28 -19.87 -30.52
CA ASP A 118 -7.73 -19.99 -30.55
C ASP A 118 -8.07 -20.67 -31.87
N GLY A 119 -8.01 -22.00 -31.84
CA GLY A 119 -8.37 -22.87 -32.93
C GLY A 119 -9.80 -22.56 -33.35
N LYS A 120 -9.91 -22.02 -34.55
CA LYS A 120 -11.16 -21.89 -35.28
C LYS A 120 -11.67 -23.27 -35.72
#